data_AF-A0A2W6TFH8-F1
#
_entry.id   AF-A0A2W6TFH8-F1
#
_cell.length_a   1.000
_cell.length_b   1.000
_cell.length_c   1.000
_cell.angle_alpha   90.00
_cell.angle_beta   90.00
_cell.angle_gamma   90.00
#
_symmetry.space_group_name_H-M   'P 1'
#
loop_
_entity.id
_entity.type
_entity.pdbx_description
1 polymer ?
#
loop_
_entity_poly.entity_id
_entity_poly.type
_entity_poly.pdbx_seq_one_letter_code
_entity_poly.pdbx_strand_id
1 'polypeptide(L)' 'MPPFGGNEGDGDDDERDPRRRLMGIASAALAWPPGQFWNATPHEFWASYEAWKLMNCAEQES' A
#
# COMPACT_ATOMS: atom_id res chain seq x y z
N MET A 1 41.71 20.06 -0.26
CA MET A 1 41.24 19.11 -1.30
C MET A 1 39.94 18.51 -0.80
N PRO A 2 38.78 18.72 -1.44
CA PRO A 2 37.60 17.93 -1.11
C PRO A 2 37.63 16.61 -1.90
N PRO A 3 37.28 15.45 -1.31
CA PRO A 3 36.83 14.33 -2.13
C PRO A 3 35.41 14.62 -2.60
N PHE A 4 35.26 14.77 -3.91
CA PHE A 4 34.01 14.50 -4.61
C PHE A 4 33.67 13.02 -4.36
N GLY A 5 32.87 12.76 -3.33
CA GLY A 5 32.25 11.47 -3.09
C GLY A 5 30.88 11.48 -3.74
N GLY A 6 30.85 11.08 -5.00
CA GLY A 6 29.60 10.77 -5.69
C GLY A 6 28.86 9.65 -4.97
N ASN A 7 27.53 9.76 -4.94
CA ASN A 7 26.71 8.64 -5.35
C ASN A 7 25.44 9.20 -5.97
N GLU A 8 25.36 9.06 -7.29
CA GLU A 8 24.16 9.17 -8.10
C GLU A 8 22.95 8.45 -7.46
N GLY A 9 21.76 8.96 -7.79
CA GLY A 9 20.50 8.57 -7.18
C GLY A 9 20.14 7.10 -7.34
N ASP A 10 19.42 6.61 -6.34
CA ASP A 10 18.53 5.46 -6.46
C ASP A 10 17.34 5.74 -5.54
N GLY A 11 16.26 6.24 -6.13
CA GLY A 11 15.09 6.74 -5.40
C GLY A 11 13.82 6.77 -6.25
N ASP A 12 13.72 5.88 -7.26
CA ASP A 12 12.58 5.83 -8.19
C ASP A 12 12.04 4.41 -8.43
N ASP A 13 12.43 3.40 -7.65
CA ASP A 13 11.86 2.03 -7.81
C ASP A 13 10.75 1.74 -6.77
N ASP A 14 10.87 2.31 -5.57
CA ASP A 14 9.91 2.10 -4.47
C ASP A 14 8.49 2.62 -4.76
N GLU A 15 8.34 3.62 -5.65
CA GLU A 15 7.04 4.22 -5.98
C GLU A 15 6.27 3.43 -7.05
N ARG A 16 6.96 2.60 -7.85
CA ARG A 16 6.34 1.74 -8.88
C ARG A 16 5.93 0.38 -8.36
N ASP A 17 6.30 0.03 -7.14
CA ASP A 17 6.01 -1.27 -6.56
C ASP A 17 4.49 -1.45 -6.33
N PRO A 18 3.79 -2.29 -7.12
CA PRO A 18 2.35 -2.43 -7.02
C PRO A 18 1.92 -2.95 -5.65
N ARG A 19 2.79 -3.74 -4.97
CA ARG A 19 2.53 -4.21 -3.61
C ARG A 19 2.59 -3.08 -2.57
N ARG A 20 3.45 -2.06 -2.75
CA ARG A 20 3.49 -0.91 -1.84
C ARG A 20 2.25 -0.04 -1.97
N ARG A 21 1.75 0.13 -3.20
CA ARG A 21 0.46 0.80 -3.42
C ARG A 21 -0.69 0.08 -2.72
N LEU A 22 -0.74 -1.25 -2.81
CA LEU A 22 -1.73 -2.06 -2.10
C LEU A 22 -1.55 -2.00 -0.57
N MET A 23 -0.32 -1.92 -0.07
CA MET A 23 -0.04 -1.74 1.36
C MET A 23 -0.57 -0.38 1.86
N GLY A 24 -0.44 0.67 1.06
CA GLY A 24 -1.04 1.98 1.35
C GLY A 24 -2.57 1.89 1.48
N ILE A 25 -3.22 1.16 0.57
CA ILE A 25 -4.67 0.91 0.64
C ILE A 25 -5.01 0.09 1.89
N ALA A 26 -4.26 -0.98 2.19
CA ALA A 26 -4.47 -1.79 3.39
C ALA A 26 -4.37 -0.95 4.67
N SER A 27 -3.41 -0.04 4.73
CA SER A 27 -3.20 0.84 5.88
C SER A 27 -4.32 1.88 6.01
N ALA A 28 -4.72 2.51 4.91
CA ALA A 28 -5.68 3.61 4.94
C ALA A 28 -7.15 3.13 5.04
N ALA A 29 -7.53 2.10 4.28
CA ALA A 29 -8.89 1.61 4.22
C ALA A 29 -9.17 0.55 5.28
N LEU A 30 -8.23 -0.37 5.50
CA LEU A 30 -8.44 -1.54 6.37
C LEU A 30 -7.81 -1.38 7.76
N ALA A 31 -7.07 -0.30 8.00
CA ALA A 31 -6.27 -0.08 9.21
C ALA A 31 -5.31 -1.24 9.51
N TRP A 32 -4.83 -1.94 8.48
CA TRP A 32 -3.91 -3.06 8.65
C TRP A 32 -2.49 -2.57 8.97
N PRO A 33 -1.82 -3.13 9.99
CA PRO A 33 -0.39 -2.92 10.15
C PRO A 33 0.38 -3.58 8.98
N PRO A 34 1.56 -3.08 8.60
CA PRO A 34 2.32 -3.61 7.48
C PRO A 34 2.58 -5.12 7.58
N GLY A 35 2.87 -5.62 8.78
CA GLY A 35 3.08 -7.05 9.02
C GLY A 35 1.88 -7.91 8.67
N GLN A 36 0.65 -7.42 8.86
CA GLN A 36 -0.56 -8.15 8.47
C GLN A 36 -0.70 -8.21 6.95
N PHE A 37 -0.45 -7.10 6.24
CA PHE A 37 -0.50 -7.05 4.78
C PHE A 37 0.53 -8.00 4.12
N TRP A 38 1.76 -8.05 4.64
CA TRP A 38 2.80 -8.90 4.05
C TRP A 38 2.60 -10.40 4.30
N ASN A 39 1.92 -10.76 5.39
CA ASN A 39 1.57 -12.15 5.69
C ASN A 39 0.23 -12.59 5.08
N ALA A 40 -0.63 -11.65 4.70
CA ALA A 40 -1.92 -11.95 4.10
C ALA A 40 -1.77 -12.48 2.67
N THR A 41 -2.62 -13.44 2.33
CA THR A 41 -2.81 -13.88 0.95
C THR A 41 -3.54 -12.80 0.15
N PRO A 42 -3.38 -12.77 -1.18
CA PRO A 42 -4.13 -11.86 -2.04
C PRO A 42 -5.66 -11.99 -1.86
N HIS A 43 -6.15 -13.20 -1.59
CA HIS A 43 -7.58 -13.46 -1.37
C HIS A 43 -8.08 -12.77 -0.10
N GLU A 44 -7.36 -12.87 1.02
CA GLU A 44 -7.72 -12.22 2.28
C GLU A 44 -7.73 -10.69 2.18
N PHE A 45 -6.78 -10.14 1.44
CA PHE A 45 -6.75 -8.71 1.15
C PHE A 45 -8.00 -8.27 0.38
N TRP A 46 -8.32 -8.94 -0.74
CA TRP A 46 -9.47 -8.54 -1.56
C TRP A 46 -10.81 -8.74 -0.85
N ALA A 47 -10.98 -9.83 -0.11
CA ALA A 47 -12.20 -10.05 0.67
C ALA A 47 -12.43 -8.94 1.72
N SER A 48 -11.36 -8.50 2.39
CA SER A 48 -11.42 -7.40 3.36
C SER A 48 -11.69 -6.06 2.69
N TYR A 49 -11.09 -5.81 1.52
CA TYR A 49 -11.32 -4.60 0.73
C TYR A 49 -12.75 -4.51 0.19
N GLU A 50 -13.33 -5.62 -0.27
CA GLU A 50 -14.72 -5.67 -0.72
C GLU A 50 -15.70 -5.40 0.42
N ALA A 51 -15.46 -5.99 1.60
CA ALA A 51 -16.25 -5.72 2.79
C ALA A 51 -16.19 -4.23 3.19
N TRP A 52 -14.99 -3.63 3.19
CA TRP A 52 -14.83 -2.20 3.45
C TRP A 52 -15.60 -1.35 2.43
N LYS A 53 -15.50 -1.68 1.13
CA LYS A 53 -16.19 -0.95 0.06
C LYS A 53 -17.71 -1.02 0.21
N LEU A 54 -18.26 -2.19 0.57
CA LEU A 54 -19.69 -2.35 0.84
C LEU A 54 -20.15 -1.44 1.98
N MET A 55 -19.34 -1.30 3.03
CA MET A 55 -19.68 -0.49 4.21
C MET A 55 -19.50 1.01 3.99
N ASN A 56 -18.55 1.43 3.14
CA ASN A 56 -18.14 2.85 3.03
C ASN A 56 -18.57 3.53 1.71
N CYS A 57 -18.88 2.76 0.67
CA CYS A 57 -19.28 3.32 -0.63
C CYS A 57 -20.76 3.11 -0.96
N ALA A 58 -21.45 2.16 -0.32
CA ALA A 58 -22.88 1.92 -0.57
C ALA A 58 -23.79 3.05 -0.09
N GLU A 59 -23.30 3.94 0.79
CA GLU A 59 -24.07 5.09 1.29
C GLU A 59 -24.00 6.33 0.39
N GLN A 60 -23.25 6.30 -0.72
CA GLN A 60 -23.07 7.48 -1.60
C GLN A 60 -24.06 7.57 -2.78
N GLU A 61 -25.12 6.75 -2.79
CA GLU A 61 -26.19 6.80 -3.80
C GLU A 61 -27.51 7.32 -3.22
N SER A 62 -27.51 8.45 -2.50
CA SER A 62 -28.74 9.10 -2.01
C SER A 62 -28.82 10.59 -2.30
#